data_AF-A0A519T266-F1
#
_entry.id   AF-A0A519T266-F1
#
_cell.length_a   1.000
_cell.length_b   1.000
_cell.length_c   1.000
_cell.angle_alpha   90.00
_cell.angle_beta   90.00
_cell.angle_gamma   90.00
#
_symmetry.space_group_name_H-M   'P 1'
#
loop_
_entity.id
_entity.type
_entity.pdbx_description
1 polymer ?
#
loop_
_entity_poly.entity_id
_entity_poly.type
_entity_poly.pdbx_seq_one_letter_code
_entity_poly.pdbx_strand_id
1 'polypeptide(L)' 'MQQDKIVVGLDIGTTKICALVGRKNEYGKLEIMGMGTAVSDGVQRGIV' A
#
# COMPACT_ATOMS: atom_id res chain seq x y z
N MET A 1 -10.14 -17.20 -15.79
CA MET A 1 -9.81 -15.76 -15.71
C MET A 1 -8.46 -15.66 -15.03
N GLN A 2 -7.47 -15.07 -15.68
CA GLN A 2 -6.15 -14.88 -15.09
C GLN A 2 -6.32 -13.81 -14.00
N GLN A 3 -6.07 -14.16 -12.74
CA GLN A 3 -6.11 -13.20 -11.65
C GLN A 3 -4.88 -12.29 -11.81
N ASP A 4 -5.12 -11.03 -12.18
CA ASP A 4 -4.06 -10.02 -12.19
C ASP A 4 -3.39 -10.01 -10.81
N LYS A 5 -2.07 -10.15 -10.79
CA LYS A 5 -1.30 -10.10 -9.55
C LYS A 5 -1.34 -8.68 -8.99
N ILE A 6 -2.15 -8.49 -7.95
CA ILE A 6 -2.19 -7.27 -7.16
C ILE A 6 -0.98 -7.25 -6.22
N VAL A 7 -0.34 -6.09 -6.13
CA VAL A 7 0.74 -5.80 -5.20
C VAL A 7 0.30 -4.66 -4.29
N VAL A 8 0.60 -4.78 -3.00
CA VAL A 8 0.28 -3.76 -2.00
C VAL A 8 1.58 -3.29 -1.36
N GLY A 9 1.80 -1.97 -1.36
CA GLY A 9 2.82 -1.32 -0.54
C GLY A 9 2.18 -0.81 0.74
N LEU A 10 2.72 -1.19 1.90
CA LEU A 10 2.27 -0.73 3.21
C LEU A 10 3.41 0.08 3.86
N ASP A 11 3.08 1.30 4.28
CA ASP A 11 3.97 2.18 5.02
C ASP A 11 3.32 2.54 6.36
N ILE A 12 4.06 2.29 7.46
CA ILE A 12 3.58 2.46 8.83
C ILE A 12 4.41 3.57 9.48
N GLY A 13 3.88 4.80 9.41
CA GLY A 13 4.40 5.91 10.18
C GLY A 13 3.84 5.94 11.60
N THR A 14 4.50 6.68 12.49
CA THR A 14 4.00 6.94 13.86
C THR A 14 2.74 7.80 13.89
N THR A 15 2.44 8.51 12.81
CA THR A 15 1.31 9.45 12.72
C THR A 15 0.22 8.94 11.78
N LYS A 16 0.62 8.23 10.72
CA LYS A 16 -0.27 7.80 9.64
C LYS A 16 0.21 6.47 9.07
N ILE A 17 -0.74 5.59 8.79
CA ILE A 17 -0.53 4.37 8.02
C ILE A 17 -1.00 4.63 6.59
N CYS A 18 -0.22 4.24 5.59
CA CYS A 18 -0.54 4.40 4.18
C CYS A 18 -0.47 3.04 3.47
N ALA A 19 -1.46 2.75 2.63
CA ALA A 19 -1.44 1.60 1.73
C ALA A 19 -1.62 2.06 0.29
N LEU A 20 -0.77 1.59 -0.61
CA LEU A 20 -0.92 1.73 -2.05
C LEU A 20 -1.18 0.37 -2.68
N VAL A 21 -2.14 0.32 -3.58
CA VAL A 21 -2.49 -0.88 -4.34
C VAL A 21 -2.15 -0.65 -5.80
N GLY A 22 -1.43 -1.59 -6.41
CA GLY A 22 -1.10 -1.54 -7.82
C GLY A 22 -1.03 -2.91 -8.45
N ARG A 23 -0.89 -2.93 -9.78
CA ARG A 23 -0.66 -4.14 -10.58
C ARG A 23 0.34 -3.86 -11.68
N LYS A 24 0.92 -4.89 -12.27
CA LYS A 24 1.64 -4.73 -13.54
C LYS A 24 0.63 -4.70 -14.68
N ASN A 25 0.70 -3.69 -15.53
CA ASN A 25 -0.07 -3.64 -16.77
C ASN A 25 0.56 -4.54 -17.86
N GLU A 26 -0.08 -4.58 -19.02
CA GLU A 26 0.34 -5.40 -20.18
C GLU A 26 1.75 -5.04 -20.70
N TYR A 27 2.25 -3.84 -20.38
CA TYR A 27 3.58 -3.35 -20.74
C TYR A 27 4.63 -3.61 -19.65
N GLY A 28 4.28 -4.36 -18.61
CA GLY A 28 5.16 -4.66 -17.47
C GLY A 28 5.41 -3.48 -16.53
N LYS A 29 4.69 -2.36 -16.69
CA LYS A 29 4.79 -1.17 -15.84
C LYS A 29 3.84 -1.27 -14.64
N LEU A 30 4.22 -0.66 -13.52
CA LEU A 30 3.35 -0.54 -12.36
C LEU A 30 2.23 0.48 -12.65
N GLU A 31 0.99 0.04 -12.53
CA GLU A 31 -0.23 0.85 -12.57
C GLU A 31 -0.78 0.94 -11.14
N ILE A 32 -1.01 2.16 -10.64
CA ILE A 32 -1.61 2.38 -9.31
C ILE A 32 -3.13 2.34 -9.45
N MET A 33 -3.76 1.43 -8.72
CA MET A 33 -5.21 1.22 -8.73
C MET A 33 -5.91 2.00 -7.62
N GLY A 34 -5.20 2.29 -6.52
CA GLY A 34 -5.77 3.03 -5.40
C GLY A 34 -4.77 3.25 -4.28
N MET A 35 -5.13 4.15 -3.38
CA MET A 35 -4.40 4.39 -2.14
C MET A 35 -5.36 4.67 -0.99
N GLY A 36 -4.95 4.32 0.21
CA GLY A 36 -5.70 4.56 1.44
C GLY A 36 -4.77 5.02 2.56
N THR A 37 -5.30 5.80 3.48
CA THR A 37 -4.57 6.23 4.68
C THR A 37 -5.44 6.09 5.91
N ALA A 38 -4.82 5.78 7.04
CA ALA A 38 -5.46 5.75 8.36
C ALA A 38 -4.61 6.48 9.39
N VAL A 39 -5.24 6.95 10.47
CA VAL A 39 -4.52 7.44 11.64
C VAL A 39 -3.74 6.28 12.27
N SER A 40 -2.51 6.52 12.69
CA SER A 40 -1.68 5.52 13.37
C SER A 40 -1.90 5.61 14.88
N ASP A 41 -2.79 4.78 15.41
CA ASP A 41 -3.03 4.67 16.84
C ASP A 41 -2.27 3.47 17.40
N GLY A 42 -1.03 3.69 17.85
CA GLY A 42 -0.25 2.66 18.54
C GLY A 42 1.22 2.62 18.20
N VAL A 43 1.68 3.27 17.11
CA VAL A 43 3.10 3.30 16.78
C VAL A 43 3.76 4.56 17.30
N GLN A 44 4.58 4.46 18.35
CA GLN A 44 5.38 5.57 18.88
C GLN A 44 6.88 5.28 18.76
N ARG A 45 7.62 6.18 18.10
CA ARG A 45 9.08 6.02 17.83
C ARG A 45 9.45 4.67 17.19
N GLY A 46 8.54 4.09 16.39
CA GLY A 46 8.74 2.79 15.74
C GLY A 46 8.51 1.56 16.63
N ILE A 47 7.89 1.74 17.79
CA ILE A 47 7.50 0.69 18.72
C ILE A 47 5.97 0.57 18.70
N VAL A 48 5.47 -0.67 18.70
CA VAL A 48 4.04 -1.04 18.70
C VAL A 48 3.60 -1.41 20.11
#